data_AF-A0A843LDL0-F1
#
_entry.id   AF-A0A843LDL0-F1
#
_cell.length_a   1.000
_cell.length_b   1.000
_cell.length_c   1.000
_cell.angle_alpha   90.00
_cell.angle_beta   90.00
_cell.angle_gamma   90.00
#
_symmetry.space_group_name_H-M   'P 1'
#
loop_
_entity.id
_entity.type
_entity.pdbx_description
1 polymer ?
#
loop_
_entity_poly.entity_id
_entity_poly.type
_entity_poly.pdbx_seq_one_letter_code
_entity_poly.pdbx_strand_id
1 'polypeptide(L)'
;SCKTENLGLEKVIANVISNPNIRFILCCGTEVKGHLSGQSFIALHAGGVSGGKIVGAQGAIPFIENLSDEAIKRFQEQVEIVDIMESEDMGTIKAKINELKAKDPGAFPAEPMIVEVKEAAGAGAEEVTGEVQPLSGELALIHARMKVIERMVTDIGYRNKFAAGVYSGKIEGLMIGLIVSFVILGFILLG
;
A
#
# COMPACT_ATOMS: atom_id res chain seq x y z
N SER A 1 -2.09 6.32 5.73
CA SER A 1 -1.64 5.57 4.54
C SER A 1 -0.13 5.36 4.67
N CYS A 2 0.43 4.30 4.10
CA CYS A 2 1.88 4.07 4.08
C CYS A 2 2.42 4.41 2.69
N LYS A 3 3.44 5.28 2.63
CA LYS A 3 3.98 5.81 1.36
C LYS A 3 5.40 5.37 1.07
N THR A 4 6.16 4.98 2.08
CA THR A 4 7.54 4.55 1.94
C THR A 4 7.70 3.10 2.38
N GLU A 5 8.62 2.40 1.72
CA GLU A 5 9.00 1.00 1.89
C GLU A 5 10.06 0.77 3.00
N ASN A 6 10.29 1.79 3.82
CA ASN A 6 11.25 1.82 4.92
C ASN A 6 10.59 2.37 6.20
N LEU A 7 10.85 3.62 6.58
CA LEU A 7 10.34 4.29 7.77
C LEU A 7 8.81 4.20 7.91
N GLY A 8 8.08 4.27 6.79
CA GLY A 8 6.64 4.04 6.78
C GLY A 8 6.26 2.66 7.30
N LEU A 9 6.91 1.61 6.79
CA LEU A 9 6.71 0.24 7.25
C LEU A 9 7.15 0.07 8.71
N GLU A 10 8.25 0.67 9.12
CA GLU A 10 8.74 0.61 10.50
C GLU A 10 7.71 1.16 11.49
N LYS A 11 7.13 2.33 11.17
CA LYS A 11 6.05 2.94 11.97
C LYS A 11 4.81 2.06 12.01
N VAL A 12 4.41 1.44 10.90
CA VAL A 12 3.26 0.52 10.90
C VAL A 12 3.56 -0.68 11.81
N ILE A 13 4.71 -1.33 11.64
CA ILE A 13 5.07 -2.52 12.41
C ILE A 13 5.16 -2.23 13.90
N ALA A 14 5.85 -1.14 14.31
CA ALA A 14 5.97 -0.76 15.71
C ALA A 14 4.60 -0.50 16.37
N ASN A 15 3.66 0.13 15.66
CA ASN A 15 2.30 0.33 16.14
C ASN A 15 1.47 -0.96 16.19
N VAL A 16 1.75 -1.93 15.32
CA VAL A 16 1.06 -3.23 15.32
C VAL A 16 1.52 -4.11 16.49
N ILE A 17 2.83 -4.28 16.68
CA ILE A 17 3.38 -5.18 17.71
C ILE A 17 3.20 -4.63 19.14
N SER A 18 2.91 -3.34 19.28
CA SER A 18 2.51 -2.73 20.55
C SER A 18 1.04 -3.00 20.92
N ASN A 19 0.26 -3.63 20.05
CA ASN A 19 -1.11 -4.05 20.35
C ASN A 19 -1.34 -5.53 19.97
N PRO A 20 -1.28 -6.46 20.94
CA PRO A 20 -1.49 -7.89 20.70
C PRO A 20 -2.86 -8.25 20.11
N ASN A 21 -3.86 -7.36 20.16
CA ASN A 21 -5.18 -7.61 19.58
C ASN A 21 -5.21 -7.47 18.05
N ILE A 22 -4.19 -6.86 17.45
CA ILE A 22 -4.12 -6.74 15.99
C ILE A 22 -3.54 -8.05 15.45
N ARG A 23 -4.40 -8.83 14.78
CA ARG A 23 -4.09 -10.16 14.24
C ARG A 23 -4.12 -10.23 12.71
N PHE A 24 -4.64 -9.20 12.06
CA PHE A 24 -4.75 -9.12 10.61
C PHE A 24 -4.32 -7.76 10.12
N ILE A 25 -3.68 -7.73 8.94
CA ILE A 25 -3.39 -6.52 8.19
C ILE A 25 -3.98 -6.68 6.80
N LEU A 26 -4.83 -5.74 6.40
CA LEU A 26 -5.40 -5.68 5.07
C LEU A 26 -4.61 -4.68 4.22
N CYS A 27 -3.86 -5.18 3.25
CA CYS A 27 -3.20 -4.35 2.24
C CYS A 27 -4.21 -4.03 1.14
N CYS A 28 -4.54 -2.74 0.98
CA CYS A 28 -5.51 -2.26 -0.01
C CYS A 28 -5.12 -0.87 -0.53
N GLY A 29 -5.76 -0.46 -1.62
CA GLY A 29 -5.48 0.80 -2.32
C GLY A 29 -4.52 0.65 -3.48
N THR A 30 -4.33 1.74 -4.23
CA THR A 30 -3.35 1.79 -5.33
C THR A 30 -1.92 1.77 -4.80
N GLU A 31 -1.06 0.95 -5.41
CA GLU A 31 0.35 0.82 -5.05
C GLU A 31 1.13 2.12 -5.31
N VAL A 32 2.10 2.39 -4.45
CA VAL A 32 2.95 3.58 -4.56
C VAL A 32 4.04 3.33 -5.58
N LYS A 33 3.99 4.06 -6.70
CA LYS A 33 5.00 3.92 -7.76
C LYS A 33 6.40 4.26 -7.24
N GLY A 34 7.39 3.46 -7.62
CA GLY A 34 8.78 3.61 -7.19
C GLY A 34 9.05 2.97 -5.83
N HIS A 35 8.28 3.37 -4.80
CA HIS A 35 8.44 2.83 -3.45
C HIS A 35 7.94 1.38 -3.33
N LEU A 36 6.83 1.04 -4.02
CA LEU A 36 6.18 -0.27 -3.94
C LEU A 36 5.98 -0.74 -2.49
N SER A 37 5.41 0.14 -1.67
CA SER A 37 5.31 -0.06 -0.22
C SER A 37 4.45 -1.26 0.15
N GLY A 38 3.34 -1.51 -0.57
CA GLY A 38 2.50 -2.67 -0.33
C GLY A 38 3.24 -3.98 -0.60
N GLN A 39 3.86 -4.09 -1.78
CA GLN A 39 4.68 -5.22 -2.17
C GLN A 39 5.84 -5.46 -1.20
N SER A 40 6.56 -4.39 -0.82
CA SER A 40 7.68 -4.47 0.11
C SER A 40 7.24 -4.92 1.50
N PHE A 41 6.05 -4.51 1.95
CA PHE A 41 5.51 -4.93 3.24
C PHE A 41 5.14 -6.41 3.26
N ILE A 42 4.51 -6.91 2.18
CA ILE A 42 4.21 -8.33 2.00
C ILE A 42 5.51 -9.15 1.97
N ALA A 43 6.52 -8.67 1.25
CA ALA A 43 7.83 -9.33 1.19
C ALA A 43 8.53 -9.36 2.56
N LEU A 44 8.45 -8.28 3.35
CA LEU A 44 8.98 -8.23 4.72
C LEU A 44 8.30 -9.27 5.61
N HIS A 45 6.98 -9.40 5.54
CA HIS A 45 6.26 -10.41 6.33
C HIS A 45 6.66 -11.83 5.91
N ALA A 46 6.79 -12.11 4.62
CA ALA A 46 7.13 -13.44 4.14
C ALA A 46 8.61 -13.83 4.34
N GLY A 47 9.53 -12.90 4.12
CA GLY A 47 10.97 -13.17 4.00
C GLY A 47 11.85 -12.49 5.04
N GLY A 48 11.32 -11.57 5.84
CA GLY A 48 12.10 -10.78 6.80
C GLY A 48 13.13 -9.88 6.13
N VAL A 49 14.26 -9.69 6.81
CA VAL A 49 15.36 -8.84 6.35
C VAL A 49 16.68 -9.60 6.35
N SER A 50 17.61 -9.18 5.49
CA SER A 50 18.99 -9.68 5.44
C SER A 50 19.94 -8.50 5.30
N GLY A 51 20.72 -8.22 6.34
CA GLY A 51 21.59 -7.03 6.38
C GLY A 51 20.78 -5.72 6.29
N GLY A 52 19.61 -5.69 6.94
CA GLY A 52 18.67 -4.55 6.92
C GLY A 52 17.81 -4.47 5.65
N LYS A 53 18.18 -5.11 4.54
CA LYS A 53 17.37 -5.11 3.31
C LYS A 53 16.22 -6.11 3.40
N ILE A 54 15.02 -5.69 3.02
CA ILE A 54 13.85 -6.56 2.92
C ILE A 54 14.07 -7.62 1.83
N VAL A 55 13.92 -8.89 2.19
CA VAL A 55 14.11 -10.01 1.28
C VAL A 55 12.92 -10.09 0.30
N GLY A 56 13.18 -9.98 -1.00
CA GLY A 56 12.14 -10.07 -2.05
C GLY A 56 11.41 -8.75 -2.34
N ALA A 57 11.77 -7.64 -1.67
CA ALA A 57 11.21 -6.33 -1.98
C ALA A 57 11.75 -5.78 -3.31
N GLN A 58 10.86 -5.14 -4.07
CA GLN A 58 11.14 -4.50 -5.36
C GLN A 58 11.15 -2.97 -5.28
N GLY A 59 10.86 -2.41 -4.09
CA GLY A 59 10.94 -0.98 -3.83
C GLY A 59 12.35 -0.41 -4.07
N ALA A 60 12.43 0.90 -4.22
CA ALA A 60 13.69 1.58 -4.54
C ALA A 60 14.72 1.51 -3.40
N ILE A 61 14.28 1.70 -2.15
CA ILE A 61 15.12 1.71 -0.94
C ILE A 61 14.48 0.90 0.20
N PRO A 62 14.36 -0.45 0.05
CA PRO A 62 13.64 -1.30 0.98
C PRO A 62 14.54 -1.76 2.14
N PHE A 63 14.96 -0.81 2.97
CA PHE A 63 15.81 -1.06 4.15
C PHE A 63 15.07 -0.72 5.44
N ILE A 64 15.23 -1.59 6.43
CA ILE A 64 14.74 -1.45 7.79
C ILE A 64 15.96 -1.26 8.69
N GLU A 65 16.00 -0.13 9.39
CA GLU A 65 17.13 0.32 10.19
C GLU A 65 16.77 0.44 11.68
N ASN A 66 15.49 0.69 12.00
CA ASN A 66 15.03 0.95 13.35
C ASN A 66 14.41 -0.26 14.06
N LEU A 67 14.09 -1.35 13.33
CA LEU A 67 13.52 -2.56 13.93
C LEU A 67 14.57 -3.65 14.08
N SER A 68 14.58 -4.31 15.25
CA SER A 68 15.36 -5.51 15.47
C SER A 68 14.76 -6.73 14.76
N ASP A 69 15.59 -7.75 14.51
CA ASP A 69 15.13 -9.04 13.98
C ASP A 69 14.03 -9.67 14.87
N GLU A 70 14.11 -9.46 16.19
CA GLU A 70 13.10 -9.91 17.15
C GLU A 70 11.75 -9.21 16.94
N ALA A 71 11.76 -7.91 16.68
CA ALA A 71 10.55 -7.14 16.40
C ALA A 71 9.90 -7.55 15.08
N ILE A 72 10.72 -7.80 14.06
CA ILE A 72 10.27 -8.30 12.75
C ILE A 72 9.67 -9.70 12.91
N LYS A 73 10.34 -10.60 13.64
CA LYS A 73 9.83 -11.94 13.90
C LYS A 73 8.53 -11.92 14.70
N ARG A 74 8.44 -11.07 15.73
CA ARG A 74 7.21 -10.84 16.48
C ARG A 74 6.08 -10.40 15.56
N PHE A 75 6.34 -9.47 14.65
CA PHE A 75 5.37 -9.03 13.66
C PHE A 75 4.91 -10.18 12.75
N GLN A 76 5.84 -10.95 12.20
CA GLN A 76 5.53 -12.10 11.33
C GLN A 76 4.65 -13.14 12.01
N GLU A 77 4.89 -13.43 13.29
CA GLU A 77 4.11 -14.39 14.07
C GLU A 77 2.76 -13.83 14.55
N GLN A 78 2.70 -12.52 14.81
CA GLN A 78 1.50 -11.89 15.38
C GLN A 78 0.35 -11.75 14.39
N VAL A 79 0.66 -11.36 13.14
CA VAL A 79 -0.36 -11.00 12.15
C VAL A 79 -0.34 -11.90 10.91
N GLU A 80 -1.51 -12.06 10.30
CA GLU A 80 -1.67 -12.50 8.92
C GLU A 80 -1.85 -11.29 8.00
N ILE A 81 -1.10 -11.25 6.88
CA ILE A 81 -1.30 -10.25 5.83
C ILE A 81 -2.31 -10.78 4.81
N VAL A 82 -3.33 -9.97 4.56
CA VAL A 82 -4.36 -10.19 3.53
C VAL A 82 -4.20 -9.15 2.45
N ASP A 83 -3.91 -9.60 1.24
CA ASP A 83 -3.65 -8.73 0.10
C ASP A 83 -4.89 -8.59 -0.81
N ILE A 84 -5.38 -7.37 -0.93
CA ILE A 84 -6.37 -6.95 -1.92
C ILE A 84 -5.89 -5.67 -2.66
N MET A 85 -4.57 -5.50 -2.80
CA MET A 85 -3.96 -4.34 -3.44
C MET A 85 -4.52 -4.10 -4.84
N GLU A 86 -4.41 -2.84 -5.27
CA GLU A 86 -5.13 -2.24 -6.40
C GLU A 86 -6.66 -2.17 -6.26
N SER A 87 -7.24 -2.58 -5.11
CA SER A 87 -8.64 -2.32 -4.76
C SER A 87 -8.82 -1.05 -3.93
N GLU A 88 -9.61 -0.11 -4.44
CA GLU A 88 -10.10 1.09 -3.72
C GLU A 88 -11.62 1.03 -3.45
N ASP A 89 -12.27 -0.07 -3.82
CA ASP A 89 -13.70 -0.24 -3.63
C ASP A 89 -14.03 -0.47 -2.15
N MET A 90 -14.79 0.46 -1.57
CA MET A 90 -15.18 0.40 -0.16
C MET A 90 -16.11 -0.76 0.16
N GLY A 91 -16.86 -1.29 -0.82
CA GLY A 91 -17.68 -2.49 -0.63
C GLY A 91 -16.81 -3.71 -0.36
N THR A 92 -15.83 -3.94 -1.23
CA THR A 92 -14.84 -5.01 -1.15
C THR A 92 -14.01 -4.93 0.12
N ILE A 93 -13.50 -3.73 0.46
CA ILE A 93 -12.71 -3.50 1.68
C ILE A 93 -13.55 -3.83 2.93
N LYS A 94 -14.79 -3.33 3.01
CA LYS A 94 -15.68 -3.61 4.16
C LYS A 94 -16.03 -5.10 4.27
N ALA A 95 -16.30 -5.75 3.15
CA ALA A 95 -16.60 -7.18 3.13
C ALA A 95 -15.42 -8.00 3.68
N LYS A 96 -14.19 -7.68 3.26
CA LYS A 96 -12.99 -8.34 3.78
C LYS A 96 -12.74 -8.07 5.25
N ILE A 97 -12.93 -6.83 5.71
CA ILE A 97 -12.84 -6.51 7.15
C ILE A 97 -13.84 -7.36 7.97
N ASN A 98 -15.09 -7.49 7.51
CA ASN A 98 -16.10 -8.28 8.21
C ASN A 98 -15.77 -9.78 8.23
N GLU A 99 -15.24 -10.31 7.12
CA GLU A 99 -14.74 -11.68 7.06
C GLU A 99 -13.63 -11.93 8.09
N LEU A 100 -12.65 -11.03 8.19
CA LEU A 100 -11.52 -11.17 9.11
C LEU A 100 -11.94 -11.04 10.57
N LYS A 101 -12.89 -10.15 10.88
CA LYS A 101 -13.49 -10.05 12.21
C LYS A 101 -14.17 -11.36 12.65
N ALA A 102 -14.83 -12.06 11.72
CA ALA A 102 -15.46 -13.35 12.03
C ALA A 102 -14.43 -14.48 12.27
N LYS A 103 -13.17 -14.28 11.87
CA LYS A 103 -12.04 -15.20 12.03
C LYS A 103 -11.10 -14.79 13.17
N ASP A 104 -11.51 -13.88 14.05
CA ASP A 104 -10.67 -13.36 15.12
C ASP A 104 -10.16 -14.49 16.04
N PRO A 105 -8.84 -14.78 16.07
CA PRO A 105 -8.26 -15.81 16.92
C PRO A 105 -8.05 -15.33 18.37
N GLY A 106 -8.44 -14.09 18.71
CA GLY A 106 -8.15 -13.44 19.98
C GLY A 106 -6.76 -12.80 19.99
N ALA A 107 -6.37 -12.23 21.14
CA ALA A 107 -5.07 -11.58 21.29
C ALA A 107 -3.90 -12.54 21.07
N PHE A 108 -2.80 -12.03 20.54
CA PHE A 108 -1.55 -12.79 20.46
C PHE A 108 -1.03 -13.08 21.88
N PRO A 109 -0.56 -14.31 22.17
CA PRO A 109 -0.25 -14.76 23.53
C PRO A 109 1.12 -14.25 24.02
N ALA A 110 1.37 -12.95 23.92
CA ALA A 110 2.51 -12.30 24.54
C ALA A 110 2.29 -10.79 24.64
N GLU A 111 2.96 -10.20 25.64
CA GLU A 111 2.83 -8.79 25.99
C GLU A 111 3.10 -7.84 24.81
N PRO A 112 2.57 -6.61 24.85
CA PRO A 112 2.92 -5.53 23.94
C PRO A 112 4.43 -5.34 23.79
N MET A 113 4.92 -5.24 22.57
CA MET A 113 6.31 -4.89 22.29
C MET A 113 6.38 -3.42 21.85
N ILE A 114 7.13 -2.60 22.59
CA ILE A 114 7.33 -1.19 22.27
C ILE A 114 8.70 -1.02 21.60
N VAL A 115 8.70 -0.38 20.43
CA VAL A 115 9.91 -0.06 19.67
C VAL A 115 9.91 1.41 19.34
N GLU A 116 11.01 2.10 19.66
CA GLU A 116 11.22 3.49 19.24
C GLU A 116 11.75 3.52 17.80
N VAL A 117 10.97 4.09 16.90
CA VAL A 117 11.38 4.33 15.52
C VAL A 117 11.94 5.75 15.42
N LYS A 118 13.24 5.89 15.20
CA LYS A 118 13.88 7.20 15.07
C LYS A 118 13.64 7.73 13.66
N GLU A 119 13.12 8.94 13.57
CA GLU A 119 13.13 9.66 12.31
C GLU A 119 14.56 10.12 12.02
N ALA A 120 15.15 9.65 10.92
CA ALA A 120 16.42 10.19 10.47
C ALA A 120 16.22 11.69 10.20
N ALA A 121 16.98 12.53 10.90
CA ALA A 121 17.01 13.97 10.66
C ALA A 121 17.59 14.23 9.26
N GLY A 122 16.73 14.23 8.24
CA GLY A 122 17.09 14.57 6.87
C GLY A 122 16.67 13.55 5.83
N ALA A 123 15.40 13.62 5.41
CA ALA A 123 14.93 13.65 4.01
C ALA A 123 13.44 13.31 3.99
N GLY A 124 12.59 14.34 3.94
CA GLY A 124 11.15 14.17 3.71
C GLY A 124 10.36 13.86 4.99
N ALA A 125 10.34 14.82 5.92
CA ALA A 125 9.37 14.84 7.00
C ALA A 125 7.95 15.07 6.42
N GLU A 126 7.26 13.98 6.08
CA GLU A 126 5.80 13.98 6.21
C GLU A 126 5.45 13.80 7.69
N GLU A 127 5.62 14.89 8.44
CA GLU A 127 5.07 15.01 9.79
C GLU A 127 3.54 15.11 9.68
N VAL A 128 2.86 14.01 9.99
CA VAL A 128 1.52 14.03 10.59
C VAL A 128 1.69 13.72 12.08
N THR A 129 2.44 14.57 12.77
CA THR A 129 2.43 14.66 14.23
C THR A 129 1.89 16.04 14.56
N GLY A 130 0.85 16.09 15.39
CA GLY A 130 0.02 17.27 15.66
C GLY A 130 0.70 18.41 16.43
N GLU A 131 2.00 18.61 16.27
CA GLU A 131 2.74 19.76 16.79
C GLU A 131 3.35 20.55 15.64
N VAL A 132 2.78 21.72 15.36
CA VAL A 132 3.24 22.63 14.31
C VAL A 132 4.53 23.29 14.79
N GLN A 133 5.68 22.73 14.40
CA GLN A 133 6.93 23.49 14.35
C GLN A 133 6.72 24.67 13.38
N PRO A 134 6.98 25.93 13.77
CA PRO A 134 6.81 27.05 12.85
C PRO A 134 7.88 26.96 11.75
N LEU A 135 7.48 26.47 10.57
CA LEU A 135 8.31 26.60 9.37
C LEU A 135 8.55 28.08 9.11
N SER A 136 9.82 28.45 8.87
CA SER A 136 10.14 29.75 8.25
C SER A 136 9.29 29.93 6.99
N GLY A 137 8.84 31.16 6.71
CA GLY A 137 7.94 31.44 5.58
C GLY A 137 8.46 30.94 4.22
N GLU A 138 9.78 30.93 4.03
CA GLU A 138 10.43 30.40 2.81
C GLU A 138 10.34 28.87 2.73
N LEU A 139 10.55 28.18 3.84
CA LEU A 139 10.44 26.73 3.96
C LEU A 139 8.99 26.26 3.76
N ALA A 140 8.03 27.02 4.29
CA ALA A 140 6.61 26.77 4.05
C ALA A 140 6.24 26.92 2.56
N LEU A 141 6.80 27.93 1.88
CA LEU A 141 6.58 28.13 0.44
C LEU A 141 7.18 27.00 -0.41
N ILE A 142 8.39 26.55 -0.09
CA ILE A 142 9.04 25.42 -0.78
C ILE A 142 8.22 24.14 -0.59
N HIS A 143 7.82 23.82 0.64
CA HIS A 143 6.97 22.66 0.91
C HIS A 143 5.63 22.74 0.18
N ALA A 144 4.98 23.90 0.15
CA ALA A 144 3.73 24.07 -0.59
C ALA A 144 3.92 23.77 -2.09
N ARG A 145 5.03 24.23 -2.69
CA ARG A 145 5.36 23.93 -4.09
C ARG A 145 5.67 22.46 -4.32
N MET A 146 6.45 21.82 -3.44
CA MET A 146 6.73 20.38 -3.53
C MET A 146 5.44 19.55 -3.46
N LYS A 147 4.53 19.89 -2.54
CA LYS A 147 3.24 19.21 -2.40
C LYS A 147 2.33 19.39 -3.63
N VAL A 148 2.38 20.56 -4.27
CA VAL A 148 1.69 20.78 -5.55
C VAL A 148 2.28 19.90 -6.65
N ILE A 149 3.62 19.80 -6.75
CA ILE A 149 4.29 18.93 -7.72
C ILE A 149 3.91 17.47 -7.51
N GLU A 150 3.97 16.98 -6.27
CA GLU A 150 3.60 15.62 -5.92
C GLU A 150 2.15 15.31 -6.30
N ARG A 151 1.23 16.25 -6.03
CA ARG A 151 -0.17 16.12 -6.42
C ARG A 151 -0.33 16.06 -7.94
N MET A 152 0.40 16.88 -8.71
CA MET A 152 0.37 16.82 -10.18
C MET A 152 0.89 15.48 -10.71
N VAL A 153 1.99 14.96 -10.17
CA VAL A 153 2.53 13.65 -10.56
C VAL A 153 1.52 12.54 -10.28
N THR A 154 0.89 12.58 -9.12
CA THR A 154 -0.15 11.63 -8.72
C THR A 154 -1.36 11.71 -9.65
N ASP A 155 -1.80 12.92 -10.01
CA ASP A 155 -2.94 13.13 -10.91
C ASP A 155 -2.65 12.61 -12.32
N ILE A 156 -1.43 12.81 -12.85
CA ILE A 156 -0.99 12.19 -14.11
C ILE A 156 -1.08 10.65 -14.02
N GLY A 157 -0.69 10.08 -12.88
CA GLY A 157 -0.84 8.65 -12.60
C GLY A 157 -2.30 8.18 -12.70
N TYR A 158 -3.23 8.89 -12.04
CA TYR A 158 -4.65 8.59 -12.10
C TYR A 158 -5.22 8.75 -13.52
N ARG A 159 -4.86 9.81 -14.23
CA ARG A 159 -5.26 10.05 -15.62
C ARG A 159 -4.79 8.93 -16.54
N ASN A 160 -3.57 8.44 -16.36
CA ASN A 160 -3.04 7.31 -17.13
C ASN A 160 -3.79 6.01 -16.82
N LYS A 161 -4.08 5.70 -15.54
CA LYS A 161 -4.88 4.52 -15.16
C LYS A 161 -6.30 4.59 -15.74
N PHE A 162 -6.94 5.76 -15.63
CA PHE A 162 -8.26 5.98 -16.22
C PHE A 162 -8.24 5.84 -17.76
N ALA A 163 -7.26 6.45 -18.43
CA ALA A 163 -7.11 6.34 -19.88
C ALA A 163 -6.87 4.89 -20.32
N ALA A 164 -6.05 4.12 -19.59
CA ALA A 164 -5.83 2.70 -19.85
C ALA A 164 -7.12 1.89 -19.69
N GLY A 165 -7.90 2.13 -18.62
CA GLY A 165 -9.19 1.49 -18.41
C GLY A 165 -10.21 1.81 -19.51
N VAL A 166 -10.34 3.08 -19.91
CA VAL A 166 -11.22 3.52 -21.01
C VAL A 166 -10.77 2.91 -22.34
N TYR A 167 -9.47 2.87 -22.61
CA TYR A 167 -8.93 2.27 -23.82
C TYR A 167 -9.23 0.76 -23.89
N SER A 168 -9.01 0.03 -22.80
CA SER A 168 -9.38 -1.39 -22.69
C SER A 168 -10.86 -1.60 -22.97
N GLY A 169 -11.74 -0.84 -22.31
CA GLY A 169 -13.18 -0.95 -22.52
C GLY A 169 -13.64 -0.61 -23.95
N LYS A 170 -12.98 0.36 -24.62
CA LYS A 170 -13.26 0.66 -26.04
C LYS A 170 -12.89 -0.51 -26.96
N ILE A 171 -11.74 -1.13 -26.72
CA ILE A 171 -11.30 -2.30 -27.51
C ILE A 171 -12.26 -3.47 -27.30
N GLU A 172 -12.61 -3.78 -26.05
CA GLU A 172 -13.57 -4.84 -25.73
C GLU A 172 -14.93 -4.60 -26.38
N GLY A 173 -15.47 -3.38 -26.28
CA GLY A 173 -16.74 -3.02 -26.90
C GLY A 173 -16.72 -3.16 -28.42
N LEU A 174 -15.62 -2.77 -29.08
CA LEU A 174 -15.47 -2.92 -30.53
C LEU A 174 -15.39 -4.40 -30.93
N MET A 175 -14.66 -5.23 -30.17
CA MET A 175 -14.56 -6.67 -30.41
C MET A 175 -15.91 -7.38 -30.25
N ILE A 176 -16.65 -7.08 -29.18
CA ILE A 176 -18.00 -7.63 -28.96
C ILE A 176 -18.93 -7.21 -30.12
N GLY A 177 -18.92 -5.93 -30.50
CA GLY A 177 -19.74 -5.44 -31.60
C GLY A 177 -19.43 -6.13 -32.93
N LEU A 178 -18.16 -6.39 -33.22
CA LEU A 178 -17.71 -7.07 -34.43
C LEU A 178 -18.11 -8.56 -34.44
N ILE A 179 -17.98 -9.25 -33.30
CA ILE A 179 -18.43 -10.65 -33.15
C ILE A 179 -19.95 -10.75 -33.35
N VAL A 180 -20.74 -9.92 -32.66
CA VAL A 180 -22.21 -9.90 -32.78
C VAL A 180 -22.63 -9.63 -34.22
N SER A 181 -21.96 -8.69 -34.89
CA SER A 181 -22.25 -8.37 -36.30
C SER A 181 -22.02 -9.56 -37.23
N PHE A 182 -20.92 -10.30 -37.06
CA PHE A 182 -20.66 -11.50 -37.87
C PHE A 182 -21.62 -12.65 -37.56
N VAL A 183 -22.04 -12.82 -36.30
CA VAL A 183 -23.06 -13.81 -35.94
C VAL A 183 -24.38 -13.51 -36.64
N ILE A 184 -24.84 -12.25 -36.60
CA ILE A 184 -26.08 -11.82 -37.27
C ILE A 184 -25.97 -12.01 -38.79
N LEU A 185 -24.87 -11.56 -39.41
CA LEU A 185 -24.62 -11.77 -40.84
C LEU A 185 -24.57 -13.25 -41.22
N GLY A 186 -23.98 -14.10 -40.38
CA GLY A 186 -23.94 -15.54 -40.57
C GLY A 186 -25.34 -16.16 -40.58
N PHE A 187 -26.21 -15.75 -39.65
CA PHE A 187 -27.61 -16.19 -39.65
C PHE A 187 -28.39 -15.70 -40.87
N ILE A 188 -28.13 -14.49 -41.36
CA ILE A 188 -28.78 -13.95 -42.57
C ILE A 188 -28.32 -14.65 -43.85
N LEU A 189 -27.05 -15.08 -43.92
CA LEU A 189 -26.49 -15.74 -45.11
C LEU A 189 -26.74 -17.26 -45.16
N LEU A 190 -26.98 -17.90 -44.02
CA LEU A 190 -27.22 -19.35 -43.91
C LEU A 190 -28.70 -19.73 -43.75
N GLY A 191 -29.59 -18.76 -43.52
CA GLY A 191 -31.05 -18.92 -43.52
C GLY A 191 -31.66 -18.48 -44.83
#